data_AF-A0A8H6V453-F1
#
_entry.id   AF-A0A8H6V453-F1
#
_cell.length_a   1.000
_cell.length_b   1.000
_cell.length_c   1.000
_cell.angle_alpha   90.00
_cell.angle_beta   90.00
_cell.angle_gamma   90.00
#
_symmetry.space_group_name_H-M   'P 1'
#
loop_
_entity.id
_entity.type
_entity.pdbx_description
1 polymer ?
#
loop_
_entity_poly.entity_id
_entity_poly.type
_entity_poly.pdbx_seq_one_letter_code
_entity_poly.pdbx_strand_id
1 'polypeptide(L)'
;MNQTRNDPESNSLAVAFYRYRGLVIQSLRSDINEGQKRAGDVVLAGIITLLLIDAQQGASPHWQCHIEGLQYLIKLRGGIRSLARSASLAPLLHCFVFIAVMGNTSSPASHLATTTWRLGDTAFILEEFGNGVFDFQMCPKPLFAEIIKINHLRVRAWRQDPARLEDLAQEAYGVLSRINIFSSEQWANSKPSSNEDWRIVGESYQAAVSLYCILSLQSLSVLPLTPLLRASCATHGQLLQNLLKEAQSSPRIRRFTLWPLVVLGVQAVNGGAVMRAFVREHLPEMSRHIGSYVPLTAKAVLEKFWASGETRWDACFDKPYTVVTQIAVDLSRLNQ
;
A
#
# COMPACT_ATOMS: atom_id res chain seq x y z
N MET A 1 -3.27 18.46 -11.99
CA MET A 1 -3.33 19.42 -10.85
C MET A 1 -1.97 19.71 -10.23
N ASN A 2 -1.04 18.74 -10.14
CA ASN A 2 0.22 18.92 -9.38
C ASN A 2 1.30 19.83 -10.00
N GLN A 3 1.18 20.27 -11.24
CA GLN A 3 2.26 21.04 -11.91
C GLN A 3 1.82 22.37 -12.53
N THR A 4 0.55 22.70 -12.44
CA THR A 4 -0.05 23.68 -13.32
C THR A 4 -0.80 24.74 -12.53
N ARG A 5 -0.29 25.07 -11.33
CA ARG A 5 -0.86 26.09 -10.45
C ARG A 5 -0.95 27.48 -11.12
N ASN A 6 -0.16 27.70 -12.18
CA ASN A 6 -0.08 28.95 -12.94
C ASN A 6 -0.53 28.81 -14.41
N ASP A 7 -1.07 27.66 -14.81
CA ASP A 7 -1.60 27.43 -16.15
C ASP A 7 -3.15 27.53 -16.11
N PRO A 8 -3.77 28.43 -16.89
CA PRO A 8 -5.23 28.58 -16.95
C PRO A 8 -5.97 27.26 -17.20
N GLU A 9 -5.40 26.36 -18.02
CA GLU A 9 -6.04 25.08 -18.34
C GLU A 9 -6.15 24.17 -17.11
N SER A 10 -5.22 24.25 -16.17
CA SER A 10 -5.27 23.46 -14.94
C SER A 10 -6.34 23.88 -13.96
N ASN A 11 -6.67 25.16 -13.92
CA ASN A 11 -7.81 25.61 -13.13
C ASN A 11 -9.11 25.02 -13.69
N SER A 12 -9.26 24.98 -15.01
CA SER A 12 -10.42 24.32 -15.63
C SER A 12 -10.48 22.81 -15.35
N LEU A 13 -9.33 22.12 -15.41
CA LEU A 13 -9.24 20.69 -15.08
C LEU A 13 -9.54 20.41 -13.60
N ALA A 14 -9.06 21.27 -12.69
CA ALA A 14 -9.37 21.17 -11.27
C ALA A 14 -10.87 21.37 -11.00
N VAL A 15 -11.47 22.41 -11.61
CA VAL A 15 -12.91 22.66 -11.51
C VAL A 15 -13.72 21.48 -12.06
N ALA A 16 -13.34 20.94 -13.23
CA ALA A 16 -13.98 19.77 -13.81
C ALA A 16 -13.87 18.55 -12.89
N PHE A 17 -12.67 18.28 -12.36
CA PHE A 17 -12.42 17.18 -11.42
C PHE A 17 -13.32 17.28 -10.18
N TYR A 18 -13.36 18.43 -9.51
CA TYR A 18 -14.18 18.61 -8.32
C TYR A 18 -15.68 18.57 -8.64
N ARG A 19 -16.10 19.07 -9.81
CA ARG A 19 -17.48 18.97 -10.29
C ARG A 19 -17.90 17.51 -10.46
N TYR A 20 -17.13 16.71 -11.20
CA TYR A 20 -17.46 15.29 -11.41
C TYR A 20 -17.39 14.48 -10.11
N ARG A 21 -16.40 14.76 -9.24
CA ARG A 21 -16.36 14.16 -7.90
C ARG A 21 -17.62 14.47 -7.09
N GLY A 22 -18.10 15.72 -7.13
CA GLY A 22 -19.35 16.14 -6.50
C GLY A 22 -20.58 15.40 -7.06
N LEU A 23 -20.67 15.25 -8.38
CA LEU A 23 -21.75 14.51 -9.04
C LEU A 23 -21.77 13.03 -8.63
N VAL A 24 -20.61 12.37 -8.58
CA VAL A 24 -20.51 10.96 -8.12
C VAL A 24 -20.98 10.83 -6.68
N ILE A 25 -20.57 11.73 -5.78
CA ILE A 25 -21.00 11.71 -4.38
C ILE A 25 -22.52 11.91 -4.26
N GLN A 26 -23.10 12.83 -5.03
CA GLN A 26 -24.55 13.08 -5.04
C GLN A 26 -25.32 11.86 -5.55
N SER A 27 -24.86 11.25 -6.65
CA SER A 27 -25.46 10.03 -7.19
C SER A 27 -25.43 8.89 -6.18
N LEU A 28 -24.25 8.61 -5.60
CA LEU A 28 -24.10 7.57 -4.59
C LEU A 28 -24.98 7.81 -3.36
N ARG A 29 -25.14 9.06 -2.93
CA ARG A 29 -26.05 9.41 -1.83
C ARG A 29 -27.50 9.07 -2.17
N SER A 30 -27.94 9.32 -3.40
CA SER A 30 -29.29 8.94 -3.86
C SER A 30 -29.45 7.41 -3.84
N ASP A 31 -28.50 6.68 -4.42
CA ASP A 31 -28.56 5.22 -4.52
C ASP A 31 -28.48 4.53 -3.15
N ILE A 32 -27.75 5.09 -2.19
CA ILE A 32 -27.69 4.57 -0.81
C ILE A 32 -29.02 4.78 -0.06
N ASN A 33 -29.74 5.86 -0.37
CA ASN A 33 -31.03 6.17 0.25
C ASN A 33 -32.19 5.35 -0.35
N GLU A 34 -32.04 4.88 -1.59
CA GLU A 34 -32.98 3.95 -2.23
C GLU A 34 -32.74 2.51 -1.75
N GLY A 35 -33.64 1.98 -0.90
CA GLY A 35 -33.44 0.72 -0.17
C GLY A 35 -33.06 -0.50 -1.02
N GLN A 36 -33.51 -0.59 -2.27
CA GLN A 36 -33.14 -1.69 -3.18
C GLN A 36 -31.77 -1.52 -3.85
N LYS A 37 -31.27 -0.29 -3.99
CA LYS A 37 -29.98 0.03 -4.63
C LYS A 37 -28.82 0.14 -3.66
N ARG A 38 -29.11 0.31 -2.36
CA ARG A 38 -28.12 0.54 -1.28
C ARG A 38 -26.91 -0.38 -1.28
N ALA A 39 -27.07 -1.63 -1.71
CA ALA A 39 -26.01 -2.63 -1.77
C ALA A 39 -25.70 -3.12 -3.21
N GLY A 40 -26.15 -2.41 -4.24
CA GLY A 40 -25.89 -2.78 -5.64
C GLY A 40 -24.40 -2.72 -6.01
N ASP A 41 -24.01 -3.45 -7.06
CA ASP A 41 -22.63 -3.46 -7.59
C ASP A 41 -22.17 -2.04 -7.98
N VAL A 42 -23.06 -1.22 -8.55
CA VAL A 42 -22.79 0.18 -8.91
C VAL A 42 -22.40 1.04 -7.70
N VAL A 43 -23.05 0.86 -6.55
CA VAL A 43 -22.74 1.62 -5.33
C VAL A 43 -21.36 1.25 -4.80
N LEU A 44 -21.05 -0.06 -4.74
CA LEU A 44 -19.71 -0.53 -4.38
C LEU A 44 -18.66 0.01 -5.35
N ALA A 45 -18.92 -0.06 -6.65
CA ALA A 45 -18.00 0.41 -7.67
C ALA A 45 -17.72 1.91 -7.57
N GLY A 46 -18.75 2.73 -7.35
CA GLY A 46 -18.60 4.17 -7.15
C GLY A 46 -17.81 4.51 -5.89
N ILE A 47 -18.04 3.81 -4.77
CA ILE A 47 -17.26 4.03 -3.54
C ILE A 47 -15.80 3.59 -3.71
N ILE A 48 -15.53 2.46 -4.36
CA ILE A 48 -14.14 2.03 -4.67
C ILE A 48 -13.47 3.03 -5.61
N THR A 49 -14.21 3.59 -6.58
CA THR A 49 -13.70 4.63 -7.49
C THR A 49 -13.32 5.89 -6.72
N LEU A 50 -14.17 6.36 -5.79
CA LEU A 50 -13.83 7.48 -4.92
C LEU A 50 -12.60 7.20 -4.04
N LEU A 51 -12.49 6.00 -3.49
CA LEU A 51 -11.31 5.56 -2.74
C LEU A 51 -10.04 5.62 -3.61
N LEU A 52 -10.09 5.12 -4.85
CA LEU A 52 -8.97 5.15 -5.79
C LEU A 52 -8.54 6.58 -6.12
N ILE A 53 -9.50 7.47 -6.35
CA ILE A 53 -9.26 8.89 -6.60
C ILE A 53 -8.60 9.55 -5.39
N ASP A 54 -9.16 9.34 -4.20
CA ASP A 54 -8.65 9.91 -2.95
C ASP A 54 -7.23 9.39 -2.63
N ALA A 55 -6.98 8.10 -2.87
CA ALA A 55 -5.66 7.48 -2.75
C ALA A 55 -4.66 8.10 -3.74
N GLN A 56 -5.04 8.34 -5.00
CA GLN A 56 -4.15 8.92 -6.02
C GLN A 56 -3.84 10.41 -5.80
N GLN A 57 -4.81 11.20 -5.33
CA GLN A 57 -4.63 12.64 -5.12
C GLN A 57 -3.97 12.99 -3.79
N GLY A 58 -3.81 12.02 -2.87
CA GLY A 58 -3.25 12.25 -1.54
C GLY A 58 -3.99 13.33 -0.74
N ALA A 59 -5.22 13.65 -1.16
CA ALA A 59 -5.94 14.87 -0.80
C ALA A 59 -6.95 14.65 0.33
N SER A 60 -7.30 13.39 0.63
CA SER A 60 -8.39 13.08 1.55
C SER A 60 -7.87 12.39 2.81
N PRO A 61 -8.00 13.02 3.99
CA PRO A 61 -7.79 12.33 5.27
C PRO A 61 -8.87 11.26 5.53
N HIS A 62 -9.88 11.14 4.66
CA HIS A 62 -11.06 10.30 4.86
C HIS A 62 -11.04 9.02 4.03
N TRP A 63 -9.92 8.66 3.40
CA TRP A 63 -9.80 7.38 2.67
C TRP A 63 -10.18 6.18 3.57
N GLN A 64 -9.90 6.27 4.87
CA GLN A 64 -10.30 5.26 5.84
C GLN A 64 -11.81 5.13 5.98
N CYS A 65 -12.56 6.23 5.92
CA CYS A 65 -14.03 6.18 5.93
C CYS A 65 -14.58 5.43 4.71
N HIS A 66 -13.93 5.57 3.54
CA HIS A 66 -14.27 4.78 2.36
C HIS A 66 -13.98 3.28 2.58
N ILE A 67 -12.84 2.95 3.19
CA ILE A 67 -12.51 1.57 3.54
C ILE A 67 -13.53 0.99 4.52
N GLU A 68 -13.86 1.69 5.59
CA GLU A 68 -14.83 1.25 6.61
C GLU A 68 -16.23 1.06 6.00
N GLY A 69 -16.70 2.02 5.20
CA GLY A 69 -17.98 1.92 4.49
C GLY A 69 -18.04 0.72 3.54
N LEU A 70 -16.96 0.50 2.77
CA LEU A 70 -16.84 -0.67 1.90
C LEU A 70 -16.85 -1.98 2.69
N GLN A 71 -16.11 -2.05 3.79
CA GLN A 71 -16.08 -3.23 4.66
C GLN A 71 -17.46 -3.58 5.20
N TYR A 72 -18.25 -2.58 5.59
CA TYR A 72 -19.63 -2.76 6.03
C TYR A 72 -20.52 -3.30 4.91
N LEU A 73 -20.48 -2.68 3.72
CA LEU A 73 -21.26 -3.13 2.55
C LEU A 73 -20.87 -4.54 2.09
N ILE A 74 -19.56 -4.86 2.08
CA ILE A 74 -19.06 -6.20 1.76
C ILE A 74 -19.63 -7.22 2.75
N LYS A 75 -19.64 -6.90 4.05
CA LYS A 75 -20.22 -7.79 5.08
C LYS A 75 -21.72 -7.99 4.87
N LEU A 76 -22.47 -6.94 4.55
CA LEU A 76 -23.90 -7.04 4.25
C LEU A 76 -24.21 -7.96 3.05
N ARG A 77 -23.26 -8.13 2.12
CA ARG A 77 -23.41 -8.97 0.93
C ARG A 77 -22.82 -10.37 1.06
N GLY A 78 -22.64 -10.84 2.31
CA GLY A 78 -22.12 -12.18 2.58
C GLY A 78 -20.59 -12.27 2.54
N GLY A 79 -19.88 -11.14 2.54
CA GLY A 79 -18.43 -11.08 2.63
C GLY A 79 -17.70 -11.09 1.28
N ILE A 80 -16.38 -10.96 1.34
CA ILE A 80 -15.51 -10.79 0.16
C ILE A 80 -15.60 -11.99 -0.80
N ARG A 81 -15.73 -13.21 -0.26
CA ARG A 81 -15.87 -14.45 -1.05
C ARG A 81 -17.15 -14.49 -1.88
N SER A 82 -18.23 -13.92 -1.34
CA SER A 82 -19.51 -13.81 -2.06
C SER A 82 -19.36 -12.85 -3.24
N LEU A 83 -18.72 -11.70 -3.01
CA LEU A 83 -18.57 -10.64 -4.02
C LEU A 83 -17.54 -10.94 -5.09
N ALA A 84 -16.48 -11.69 -4.78
CA ALA A 84 -15.48 -12.10 -5.77
C ALA A 84 -16.07 -12.92 -6.93
N ARG A 85 -17.22 -13.57 -6.71
CA ARG A 85 -17.97 -14.28 -7.77
C ARG A 85 -18.60 -13.34 -8.80
N SER A 86 -18.74 -12.04 -8.50
CA SER A 86 -19.23 -11.05 -9.45
C SER A 86 -18.10 -10.63 -10.40
N ALA A 87 -18.22 -11.01 -11.68
CA ALA A 87 -17.24 -10.70 -12.71
C ALA A 87 -17.05 -9.18 -12.93
N SER A 88 -18.06 -8.37 -12.64
CA SER A 88 -18.01 -6.91 -12.77
C SER A 88 -17.26 -6.25 -11.61
N LEU A 89 -17.36 -6.81 -10.39
CA LEU A 89 -16.73 -6.25 -9.20
C LEU A 89 -15.32 -6.78 -8.93
N ALA A 90 -14.97 -7.98 -9.38
CA ALA A 90 -13.67 -8.61 -9.09
C ALA A 90 -12.45 -7.69 -9.32
N PRO A 91 -12.33 -6.96 -10.46
CA PRO A 91 -11.19 -6.06 -10.69
C PRO A 91 -11.10 -4.91 -9.68
N LEU A 92 -12.24 -4.36 -9.27
CA LEU A 92 -12.32 -3.29 -8.28
C LEU A 92 -12.06 -3.79 -6.85
N LEU A 93 -12.54 -4.99 -6.52
CA LEU A 93 -12.27 -5.62 -5.24
C LEU A 93 -10.77 -5.89 -5.05
N HIS A 94 -10.06 -6.24 -6.12
CA HIS A 94 -8.60 -6.36 -6.08
C HIS A 94 -7.93 -5.03 -5.73
N CYS A 95 -8.37 -3.94 -6.35
CA CYS A 95 -7.83 -2.61 -6.07
C CYS A 95 -8.10 -2.18 -4.62
N PHE A 96 -9.33 -2.42 -4.15
CA PHE A 96 -9.71 -2.17 -2.76
C PHE A 96 -8.84 -2.95 -1.78
N VAL A 97 -8.68 -4.27 -1.99
CA VAL A 97 -7.89 -5.11 -1.08
C VAL A 97 -6.42 -4.67 -1.08
N PHE A 98 -5.85 -4.36 -2.25
CA PHE A 98 -4.48 -3.84 -2.33
C PHE A 98 -4.32 -2.52 -1.58
N ILE A 99 -5.22 -1.56 -1.79
CA ILE A 99 -5.17 -0.25 -1.11
C ILE A 99 -5.30 -0.41 0.41
N ALA A 100 -6.21 -1.26 0.87
CA ALA A 100 -6.40 -1.48 2.30
C ALA A 100 -5.16 -2.10 2.95
N VAL A 101 -4.54 -3.11 2.32
CA VAL A 101 -3.35 -3.77 2.85
C VAL A 101 -2.14 -2.85 2.82
N MET A 102 -1.89 -2.19 1.68
CA MET A 102 -0.71 -1.33 1.52
C MET A 102 -0.86 -0.03 2.31
N GLY A 103 -2.06 0.58 2.37
CA GLY A 103 -2.33 1.76 3.18
C GLY A 103 -2.17 1.53 4.68
N ASN A 104 -2.42 0.31 5.17
CA ASN A 104 -2.13 -0.09 6.55
C ASN A 104 -0.62 -0.05 6.87
N THR A 105 0.27 -0.24 5.88
CA THR A 105 1.72 -0.17 6.14
C THR A 105 2.16 1.24 6.54
N SER A 106 1.51 2.28 6.01
CA SER A 106 1.77 3.70 6.29
C SER A 106 0.72 4.32 7.24
N SER A 107 0.22 3.52 8.18
CA SER A 107 -0.70 3.94 9.25
C SER A 107 -0.17 3.47 10.60
N PRO A 108 -0.41 4.19 11.71
CA PRO A 108 -0.01 3.75 13.04
C PRO A 108 -0.86 2.54 13.45
N ALA A 109 -0.33 1.68 14.34
CA ALA A 109 -1.02 0.44 14.71
C ALA A 109 -2.44 0.65 15.29
N SER A 110 -2.66 1.79 15.96
CA SER A 110 -3.95 2.20 16.52
C SER A 110 -5.02 2.55 15.48
N HIS A 111 -4.62 2.85 14.24
CA HIS A 111 -5.50 3.27 13.15
C HIS A 111 -5.47 2.31 11.96
N LEU A 112 -4.92 1.10 12.12
CA LEU A 112 -4.99 0.11 11.06
C LEU A 112 -6.46 -0.22 10.81
N ALA A 113 -6.89 -0.03 9.56
CA ALA A 113 -8.21 -0.45 9.13
C ALA A 113 -8.28 -1.95 9.37
N THR A 114 -9.05 -2.36 10.38
CA THR A 114 -9.19 -3.77 10.73
C THR A 114 -10.04 -4.38 9.63
N THR A 115 -9.38 -4.92 8.62
CA THR A 115 -10.05 -5.48 7.46
C THR A 115 -11.01 -6.56 7.91
N THR A 116 -12.26 -6.49 7.44
CA THR A 116 -13.30 -7.46 7.77
C THR A 116 -12.98 -8.89 7.31
N TRP A 117 -11.98 -9.07 6.44
CA TRP A 117 -11.48 -10.39 6.10
C TRP A 117 -10.58 -10.94 7.20
N ARG A 118 -10.79 -12.21 7.54
CA ARG A 118 -9.98 -12.91 8.55
C ARG A 118 -8.62 -13.23 7.95
N LEU A 119 -7.61 -13.46 8.79
CA LEU A 119 -6.32 -13.97 8.29
C LEU A 119 -6.50 -15.24 7.42
N GLY A 120 -7.51 -16.06 7.73
CA GLY A 120 -7.88 -17.25 6.95
C GLY A 120 -8.42 -16.97 5.54
N ASP A 121 -8.76 -15.73 5.21
CA ASP A 121 -9.15 -15.33 3.85
C ASP A 121 -7.96 -14.94 2.97
N THR A 122 -6.74 -14.89 3.54
CA THR A 122 -5.52 -14.53 2.80
C THR A 122 -5.27 -15.46 1.62
N ALA A 123 -5.41 -16.77 1.80
CA ALA A 123 -5.21 -17.74 0.72
C ALA A 123 -6.19 -17.52 -0.44
N PHE A 124 -7.46 -17.29 -0.11
CA PHE A 124 -8.50 -16.98 -1.09
C PHE A 124 -8.22 -15.68 -1.83
N ILE A 125 -7.84 -14.63 -1.10
CA ILE A 125 -7.44 -13.35 -1.67
C ILE A 125 -6.29 -13.57 -2.67
N LEU A 126 -5.23 -14.27 -2.30
CA LEU A 126 -4.07 -14.48 -3.18
C LEU A 126 -4.39 -15.31 -4.43
N GLU A 127 -5.34 -16.23 -4.33
CA GLU A 127 -5.83 -17.06 -5.44
C GLU A 127 -6.65 -16.22 -6.44
N GLU A 128 -7.64 -15.47 -5.96
CA GLU A 128 -8.48 -14.58 -6.78
C GLU A 128 -7.66 -13.47 -7.46
N PHE A 129 -6.70 -12.90 -6.72
CA PHE A 129 -5.72 -11.94 -7.24
C PHE A 129 -4.77 -12.52 -8.30
N GLY A 130 -4.84 -13.84 -8.53
CA GLY A 130 -3.89 -14.58 -9.33
C GLY A 130 -4.27 -14.88 -10.76
N ASN A 131 -5.56 -14.83 -11.10
CA ASN A 131 -6.09 -15.39 -12.35
C ASN A 131 -6.74 -14.32 -13.26
N GLY A 132 -6.67 -13.05 -12.88
CA GLY A 132 -7.35 -11.95 -13.59
C GLY A 132 -6.42 -11.09 -14.46
N VAL A 133 -7.03 -10.32 -15.36
CA VAL A 133 -6.44 -9.34 -16.32
C VAL A 133 -5.51 -8.27 -15.68
N PHE A 134 -5.40 -8.27 -14.35
CA PHE A 134 -4.52 -7.44 -13.53
C PHE A 134 -3.07 -7.95 -13.46
N ASP A 135 -2.56 -8.53 -14.55
CA ASP A 135 -1.30 -9.29 -14.61
C ASP A 135 0.00 -8.49 -14.40
N PHE A 136 -0.09 -7.22 -13.98
CA PHE A 136 1.04 -6.43 -13.53
C PHE A 136 1.09 -6.37 -12.00
N GLN A 137 1.23 -7.55 -11.37
CA GLN A 137 1.41 -7.70 -9.93
C GLN A 137 2.66 -6.95 -9.46
N MET A 138 2.44 -5.74 -8.94
CA MET A 138 3.51 -4.84 -8.48
C MET A 138 4.31 -5.44 -7.33
N CYS A 139 3.62 -6.11 -6.41
CA CYS A 139 4.20 -6.82 -5.27
C CYS A 139 4.11 -8.34 -5.51
N PRO A 140 5.20 -9.11 -5.33
CA PRO A 140 5.14 -10.56 -5.37
C PRO A 140 4.11 -11.11 -4.39
N LYS A 141 3.21 -12.00 -4.84
CA LYS A 141 2.14 -12.57 -3.99
C LYS A 141 2.64 -13.15 -2.66
N PRO A 142 3.75 -13.92 -2.61
CA PRO A 142 4.25 -14.44 -1.34
C PRO A 142 4.62 -13.33 -0.36
N LEU A 143 5.24 -12.26 -0.85
CA LEU A 143 5.58 -11.10 -0.03
C LEU A 143 4.35 -10.30 0.39
N PHE A 144 3.35 -10.15 -0.48
CA PHE A 144 2.07 -9.51 -0.14
C PHE A 144 1.35 -10.27 1.00
N ALA A 145 1.40 -11.61 0.98
CA ALA A 145 0.88 -12.44 2.07
C ALA A 145 1.58 -12.14 3.41
N GLU A 146 2.89 -11.95 3.38
CA GLU A 146 3.66 -11.58 4.57
C GLU A 146 3.34 -10.15 5.04
N ILE A 147 3.11 -9.19 4.14
CA ILE A 147 2.62 -7.84 4.50
C ILE A 147 1.29 -7.92 5.28
N ILE A 148 0.35 -8.76 4.83
CA ILE A 148 -0.93 -8.99 5.53
C ILE A 148 -0.67 -9.53 6.94
N LYS A 149 0.22 -10.51 7.08
CA LYS A 149 0.58 -11.09 8.40
C LYS A 149 1.24 -10.06 9.31
N ILE A 150 2.15 -9.22 8.79
CA ILE A 150 2.78 -8.12 9.54
C ILE A 150 1.71 -7.15 10.04
N ASN A 151 0.79 -6.71 9.18
CA ASN A 151 -0.33 -5.84 9.57
C ASN A 151 -1.17 -6.47 10.70
N HIS A 152 -1.45 -7.77 10.62
CA HIS A 152 -2.19 -8.48 11.65
C HIS A 152 -1.43 -8.58 12.99
N LEU A 153 -0.12 -8.83 12.94
CA LEU A 153 0.75 -8.81 14.12
C LEU A 153 0.76 -7.42 14.75
N ARG A 154 0.84 -6.34 13.96
CA ARG A 154 0.77 -4.96 14.46
C ARG A 154 -0.54 -4.66 15.19
N VAL A 155 -1.69 -5.09 14.63
CA VAL A 155 -3.00 -4.95 15.29
C VAL A 155 -3.04 -5.74 16.61
N ARG A 156 -2.56 -6.98 16.61
CA ARG A 156 -2.55 -7.82 17.82
C ARG A 156 -1.66 -7.21 18.91
N ALA A 157 -0.46 -6.78 18.56
CA ALA A 157 0.47 -6.15 19.48
C ALA A 157 -0.11 -4.88 20.11
N TRP A 158 -0.83 -4.06 19.32
CA TRP A 158 -1.50 -2.87 19.84
C TRP A 158 -2.66 -3.19 20.80
N ARG A 159 -3.38 -4.30 20.60
CA ARG A 159 -4.56 -4.68 21.42
C ARG A 159 -4.24 -5.54 22.64
N GLN A 160 -3.08 -6.18 22.68
CA GLN A 160 -2.78 -7.22 23.66
C GLN A 160 -1.99 -6.70 24.86
N ASP A 161 -2.18 -7.41 25.99
CA ASP A 161 -1.37 -7.28 27.19
C ASP A 161 0.09 -7.69 26.90
N PRO A 162 1.09 -6.96 27.43
CA PRO A 162 2.51 -7.29 27.35
C PRO A 162 2.88 -8.77 27.54
N ALA A 163 2.11 -9.54 28.32
CA ALA A 163 2.34 -10.97 28.56
C ALA A 163 2.31 -11.86 27.31
N ARG A 164 1.78 -11.39 26.17
CA ARG A 164 1.71 -12.15 24.90
C ARG A 164 2.75 -11.73 23.85
N LEU A 165 3.69 -10.85 24.21
CA LEU A 165 4.69 -10.35 23.26
C LEU A 165 5.67 -11.43 22.79
N GLU A 166 6.00 -12.42 23.63
CA GLU A 166 6.90 -13.52 23.25
C GLU A 166 6.30 -14.39 22.12
N ASP A 167 5.02 -14.74 22.21
CA ASP A 167 4.32 -15.48 21.16
C ASP A 167 4.31 -14.69 19.84
N LEU A 168 4.04 -13.37 19.92
CA LEU A 168 4.05 -12.49 18.76
C LEU A 168 5.45 -12.36 18.14
N ALA A 169 6.50 -12.35 18.96
CA ALA A 169 7.88 -12.29 18.50
C ALA A 169 8.24 -13.57 17.71
N GLN A 170 7.83 -14.75 18.21
CA GLN A 170 8.06 -16.01 17.51
C GLN A 170 7.35 -16.05 16.15
N GLU A 171 6.08 -15.59 16.10
CA GLU A 171 5.35 -15.44 14.83
C GLU A 171 6.05 -14.46 13.87
N ALA A 172 6.57 -13.34 14.39
CA ALA A 172 7.30 -12.33 13.62
C ALA A 172 8.61 -12.87 13.03
N TYR A 173 9.39 -13.65 13.77
CA TYR A 173 10.57 -14.32 13.23
C TYR A 173 10.20 -15.35 12.15
N GLY A 174 9.08 -16.05 12.30
CA GLY A 174 8.55 -16.93 11.27
C GLY A 174 8.19 -16.18 9.97
N VAL A 175 7.60 -14.99 10.09
CA VAL A 175 7.35 -14.09 8.95
C VAL A 175 8.66 -13.66 8.30
N LEU A 176 9.63 -13.17 9.08
CA LEU A 176 10.93 -12.72 8.57
C LEU A 176 11.69 -13.85 7.85
N SER A 177 11.66 -15.06 8.40
CA SER A 177 12.26 -16.24 7.76
C SER A 177 11.65 -16.52 6.38
N ARG A 178 10.31 -16.49 6.27
CA ARG A 178 9.61 -16.68 4.98
C ARG A 178 9.92 -15.59 3.96
N ILE A 179 10.10 -14.34 4.40
CA ILE A 179 10.54 -13.25 3.53
C ILE A 179 11.96 -13.52 3.02
N ASN A 180 12.87 -13.97 3.89
CA ASN A 180 14.27 -14.20 3.53
C ASN A 180 14.45 -15.36 2.54
N ILE A 181 13.62 -16.41 2.61
CA ILE A 181 13.69 -17.55 1.68
C ILE A 181 12.93 -17.32 0.36
N PHE A 182 12.23 -16.20 0.20
CA PHE A 182 11.58 -15.86 -1.06
C PHE A 182 12.62 -15.74 -2.18
N SER A 183 12.34 -16.38 -3.33
CA SER A 183 13.19 -16.29 -4.52
C SER A 183 12.63 -15.28 -5.52
N SER A 184 13.28 -14.12 -5.57
CA SER A 184 13.00 -13.07 -6.57
C SER A 184 13.24 -13.56 -7.99
N GLU A 185 14.24 -14.43 -8.19
CA GLU A 185 14.56 -15.04 -9.48
C GLU A 185 13.45 -15.98 -9.96
N GLN A 186 13.00 -16.93 -9.12
CA GLN A 186 11.89 -17.82 -9.48
C GLN A 186 10.61 -17.04 -9.78
N TRP A 187 10.35 -15.96 -9.02
CA TRP A 187 9.23 -15.09 -9.29
C TRP A 187 9.36 -14.35 -10.61
N ALA A 188 10.54 -13.79 -10.91
CA ALA A 188 10.81 -13.09 -12.16
C ALA A 188 10.69 -14.01 -13.39
N ASN A 189 11.16 -15.27 -13.28
CA ASN A 189 11.02 -16.31 -14.30
C ASN A 189 9.56 -16.64 -14.67
N SER A 190 8.62 -16.40 -13.75
CA SER A 190 7.18 -16.62 -14.00
C SER A 190 6.52 -15.51 -14.82
N LYS A 191 7.23 -14.40 -15.10
CA LYS A 191 6.67 -13.23 -15.79
C LYS A 191 6.85 -13.32 -17.30
N PRO A 192 5.89 -12.80 -18.09
CA PRO A 192 5.85 -12.98 -19.54
C PRO A 192 6.97 -12.25 -20.31
N SER A 193 7.70 -11.30 -19.70
CA SER A 193 8.80 -10.57 -20.37
C SER A 193 9.78 -9.93 -19.39
N SER A 194 11.02 -9.69 -19.84
CA SER A 194 12.10 -8.98 -19.11
C SER A 194 12.39 -9.51 -17.70
N ASN A 195 13.04 -10.67 -17.63
CA ASN A 195 13.41 -11.31 -16.36
C ASN A 195 14.16 -10.34 -15.41
N GLU A 196 15.12 -9.59 -15.94
CA GLU A 196 15.98 -8.71 -15.14
C GLU A 196 15.21 -7.56 -14.47
N ASP A 197 14.30 -6.92 -15.21
CA ASP A 197 13.42 -5.87 -14.66
C ASP A 197 12.59 -6.41 -13.49
N TRP A 198 12.00 -7.60 -13.64
CA TRP A 198 11.19 -8.22 -12.60
C TRP A 198 12.04 -8.74 -11.44
N ARG A 199 13.27 -9.19 -11.69
CA ARG A 199 14.21 -9.57 -10.64
C ARG A 199 14.48 -8.36 -9.73
N ILE A 200 14.78 -7.20 -10.31
CA ILE A 200 15.00 -5.94 -9.58
C ILE A 200 13.77 -5.57 -8.74
N VAL A 201 12.56 -5.67 -9.31
CA VAL A 201 11.32 -5.41 -8.57
C VAL A 201 11.14 -6.41 -7.41
N GLY A 202 11.35 -7.69 -7.66
CA GLY A 202 11.21 -8.75 -6.67
C GLY A 202 12.15 -8.55 -5.48
N GLU A 203 13.42 -8.26 -5.76
CA GLU A 203 14.45 -8.01 -4.74
C GLU A 203 14.18 -6.71 -3.98
N SER A 204 13.71 -5.66 -4.67
CA SER A 204 13.32 -4.40 -4.04
C SER A 204 12.19 -4.62 -3.04
N TYR A 205 11.17 -5.40 -3.42
CA TYR A 205 10.07 -5.74 -2.53
C TYR A 205 10.52 -6.64 -1.39
N GLN A 206 11.39 -7.63 -1.63
CA GLN A 206 11.91 -8.49 -0.58
C GLN A 206 12.64 -7.66 0.49
N ALA A 207 13.56 -6.79 0.08
CA ALA A 207 14.29 -5.93 0.99
C ALA A 207 13.38 -4.94 1.73
N ALA A 208 12.42 -4.33 1.03
CA ALA A 208 11.46 -3.43 1.65
C ALA A 208 10.52 -4.15 2.64
N VAL A 209 10.06 -5.36 2.35
CA VAL A 209 9.21 -6.13 3.27
C VAL A 209 10.00 -6.62 4.48
N SER A 210 11.27 -6.98 4.34
CA SER A 210 12.17 -7.25 5.48
C SER A 210 12.31 -6.04 6.39
N LEU A 211 12.57 -4.85 5.82
CA LEU A 211 12.64 -3.59 6.57
C LEU A 211 11.31 -3.27 7.26
N TYR A 212 10.19 -3.37 6.54
CA TYR A 212 8.87 -3.13 7.10
C TYR A 212 8.59 -4.07 8.27
N CYS A 213 8.85 -5.37 8.12
CA CYS A 213 8.68 -6.37 9.19
C CYS A 213 9.45 -5.96 10.45
N ILE A 214 10.75 -5.69 10.32
CA ILE A 214 11.61 -5.40 11.46
C ILE A 214 11.23 -4.05 12.11
N LEU A 215 11.20 -2.97 11.32
CA LEU A 215 11.03 -1.61 11.84
C LEU A 215 9.62 -1.39 12.44
N SER A 216 8.58 -1.91 11.79
CA SER A 216 7.21 -1.72 12.26
C SER A 216 6.90 -2.56 13.51
N LEU A 217 7.47 -3.76 13.63
CA LEU A 217 7.27 -4.62 14.80
C LEU A 217 8.17 -4.21 15.98
N GLN A 218 9.35 -3.64 15.74
CA GLN A 218 10.15 -2.96 16.78
C GLN A 218 9.44 -1.70 17.32
N SER A 219 8.69 -0.99 16.48
CA SER A 219 7.87 0.15 16.90
C SER A 219 6.83 -0.23 17.96
N LEU A 220 6.41 -1.50 18.02
CA LEU A 220 5.43 -2.04 18.96
C LEU A 220 6.05 -2.97 20.00
N SER A 221 7.39 -3.00 20.09
CA SER A 221 8.14 -3.89 21.00
C SER A 221 7.90 -5.39 20.79
N VAL A 222 7.36 -5.80 19.65
CA VAL A 222 7.18 -7.22 19.29
C VAL A 222 8.52 -7.84 18.92
N LEU A 223 9.30 -7.16 18.08
CA LEU A 223 10.68 -7.55 17.81
C LEU A 223 11.62 -6.72 18.70
N PRO A 224 12.65 -7.34 19.29
CA PRO A 224 13.60 -6.62 20.14
C PRO A 224 14.56 -5.74 19.31
N LEU A 225 15.12 -4.73 19.97
CA LEU A 225 16.17 -3.87 19.38
C LEU A 225 17.56 -4.53 19.56
N THR A 226 17.87 -5.55 18.74
CA THR A 226 19.15 -6.26 18.81
C THR A 226 20.17 -5.75 17.77
N PRO A 227 21.49 -5.89 18.03
CA PRO A 227 22.52 -5.58 17.03
C PRO A 227 22.35 -6.37 15.73
N LEU A 228 21.91 -7.62 15.81
CA LEU A 228 21.67 -8.48 14.64
C LEU A 228 20.58 -7.91 13.73
N LEU A 229 19.42 -7.54 14.29
CA LEU A 229 18.32 -6.96 13.52
C LEU A 229 18.70 -5.57 12.97
N ARG A 230 19.47 -4.79 13.73
CA ARG A 230 20.00 -3.50 13.23
C ARG A 230 20.94 -3.68 12.04
N ALA A 231 21.87 -4.64 12.10
CA ALA A 231 22.74 -4.97 10.99
C ALA A 231 21.95 -5.45 9.77
N SER A 232 20.93 -6.29 10.00
CA SER A 232 20.01 -6.71 8.95
C SER A 232 19.30 -5.52 8.28
N CYS A 233 18.78 -4.56 9.04
CA CYS A 233 18.19 -3.34 8.48
C CYS A 233 19.19 -2.50 7.69
N ALA A 234 20.44 -2.39 8.15
CA ALA A 234 21.48 -1.67 7.42
C ALA A 234 21.77 -2.33 6.06
N THR A 235 21.94 -3.66 6.04
CA THR A 235 22.17 -4.43 4.82
C THR A 235 21.01 -4.31 3.84
N HIS A 236 19.78 -4.52 4.30
CA HIS A 236 18.59 -4.38 3.44
C HIS A 236 18.40 -2.94 2.97
N GLY A 237 18.70 -1.93 3.79
CA GLY A 237 18.64 -0.52 3.41
C GLY A 237 19.62 -0.18 2.28
N GLN A 238 20.87 -0.67 2.36
CA GLN A 238 21.86 -0.44 1.31
C GLN A 238 21.51 -1.17 0.02
N LEU A 239 21.10 -2.45 0.13
CA LEU A 239 20.63 -3.23 -1.02
C LEU A 239 19.46 -2.54 -1.71
N LEU A 240 18.46 -2.14 -0.94
CA LEU A 240 17.27 -1.47 -1.46
C LEU A 240 17.61 -0.15 -2.16
N GLN A 241 18.53 0.65 -1.61
CA GLN A 241 18.98 1.86 -2.28
C GLN A 241 19.61 1.59 -3.65
N ASN A 242 20.46 0.55 -3.75
CA ASN A 242 21.10 0.17 -5.01
C ASN A 242 20.06 -0.30 -6.04
N LEU A 243 19.15 -1.18 -5.65
CA LEU A 243 18.08 -1.69 -6.52
C LEU A 243 17.15 -0.56 -7.00
N LEU A 244 16.81 0.38 -6.12
CA LEU A 244 16.00 1.54 -6.46
C LEU A 244 16.69 2.47 -7.45
N LYS A 245 18.02 2.59 -7.37
CA LYS A 245 18.83 3.34 -8.33
C LYS A 245 18.83 2.65 -9.70
N GLU A 246 19.00 1.33 -9.73
CA GLU A 246 18.93 0.54 -10.97
C GLU A 246 17.55 0.65 -11.63
N ALA A 247 16.47 0.54 -10.84
CA ALA A 247 15.11 0.67 -11.31
C ALA A 247 14.76 2.04 -11.90
N GLN A 248 15.48 3.12 -11.57
CA GLN A 248 15.27 4.43 -12.20
C GLN A 248 15.58 4.41 -13.70
N SER A 249 16.53 3.58 -14.11
CA SER A 249 16.96 3.47 -15.51
C SER A 249 15.93 2.75 -16.39
N SER A 250 14.93 2.08 -15.79
CA SER A 250 13.90 1.32 -16.50
C SER A 250 12.52 1.96 -16.30
N PRO A 251 12.01 2.72 -17.29
CA PRO A 251 10.68 3.33 -17.22
C PRO A 251 9.53 2.34 -16.99
N ARG A 252 9.73 1.06 -17.34
CA ARG A 252 8.74 -0.01 -17.21
C ARG A 252 8.45 -0.37 -15.76
N ILE A 253 9.50 -0.41 -14.93
CA ILE A 253 9.41 -0.82 -13.53
C ILE A 253 9.47 0.32 -12.54
N ARG A 254 9.91 1.52 -12.98
CA ARG A 254 10.03 2.70 -12.14
C ARG A 254 8.78 2.94 -11.29
N ARG A 255 7.58 2.87 -11.87
CA ARG A 255 6.30 3.04 -11.15
C ARG A 255 6.10 2.06 -9.99
N PHE A 256 6.65 0.85 -10.04
CA PHE A 256 6.50 -0.17 -9.00
C PHE A 256 7.35 0.09 -7.76
N THR A 257 8.19 1.13 -7.77
CA THR A 257 9.17 1.38 -6.70
C THR A 257 8.73 2.41 -5.64
N LEU A 258 7.52 2.98 -5.74
CA LEU A 258 7.05 4.00 -4.79
C LEU A 258 7.06 3.50 -3.34
N TRP A 259 6.38 2.38 -3.07
CA TRP A 259 6.32 1.86 -1.70
C TRP A 259 7.72 1.47 -1.16
N PRO A 260 8.55 0.71 -1.90
CA PRO A 260 9.93 0.45 -1.48
C PRO A 260 10.75 1.73 -1.23
N LEU A 261 10.59 2.79 -2.04
CA LEU A 261 11.27 4.07 -1.83
C LEU A 261 10.84 4.76 -0.52
N VAL A 262 9.56 4.66 -0.14
CA VAL A 262 9.07 5.20 1.13
C VAL A 262 9.58 4.39 2.32
N VAL A 263 9.63 3.06 2.21
CA VAL A 263 10.24 2.19 3.24
C VAL A 263 11.72 2.54 3.43
N LEU A 264 12.46 2.75 2.34
CA LEU A 264 13.84 3.23 2.40
C LEU A 264 13.93 4.57 3.12
N GLY A 265 12.97 5.47 2.88
CA GLY A 265 12.87 6.75 3.57
C GLY A 265 12.77 6.62 5.09
N VAL A 266 12.02 5.65 5.60
CA VAL A 266 11.96 5.38 7.05
C VAL A 266 13.32 4.87 7.54
N GLN A 267 13.91 3.90 6.83
CA GLN A 267 15.23 3.36 7.18
C GLN A 267 16.35 4.41 7.12
N ALA A 268 16.21 5.44 6.28
CA ALA A 268 17.17 6.53 6.14
C ALA A 268 17.38 7.35 7.42
N VAL A 269 16.50 7.22 8.43
CA VAL A 269 16.78 7.78 9.76
C VAL A 269 18.05 7.17 10.36
N ASN A 270 18.27 5.88 10.13
CA ASN A 270 19.43 5.10 10.56
C ASN A 270 20.52 4.99 9.48
N GLY A 271 20.17 5.22 8.20
CA GLY A 271 21.08 5.11 7.05
C GLY A 271 21.89 6.38 6.72
N GLY A 272 21.66 7.48 7.45
CA GLY A 272 22.45 8.71 7.33
C GLY A 272 22.05 9.65 6.18
N ALA A 273 22.82 10.73 6.03
CA ALA A 273 22.47 11.86 5.15
C ALA A 273 22.38 11.49 3.66
N VAL A 274 23.22 10.58 3.18
CA VAL A 274 23.24 10.14 1.78
C VAL A 274 21.94 9.44 1.39
N MET A 275 21.44 8.54 2.24
CA MET A 275 20.19 7.83 2.00
C MET A 275 18.98 8.79 2.07
N ARG A 276 18.98 9.74 3.00
CA ARG A 276 17.94 10.79 3.07
C ARG A 276 17.94 11.68 1.82
N ALA A 277 19.12 12.07 1.32
CA ALA A 277 19.26 12.86 0.10
C ALA A 277 18.71 12.10 -1.11
N PHE A 278 19.07 10.82 -1.27
CA PHE A 278 18.54 9.96 -2.32
C PHE A 278 17.01 9.93 -2.31
N VAL A 279 16.38 9.64 -1.17
CA VAL A 279 14.92 9.57 -1.07
C VAL A 279 14.26 10.92 -1.35
N ARG A 280 14.83 12.02 -0.83
CA ARG A 280 14.34 13.39 -1.04
C ARG A 280 14.31 13.77 -2.53
N GLU A 281 15.34 13.38 -3.27
CA GLU A 281 15.47 13.67 -4.70
C GLU A 281 14.49 12.86 -5.54
N HIS A 282 14.33 11.56 -5.24
CA HIS A 282 13.58 10.64 -6.09
C HIS A 282 12.07 10.70 -5.91
N LEU A 283 11.55 11.11 -4.75
CA LEU A 283 10.10 11.21 -4.51
C LEU A 283 9.41 12.25 -5.42
N PRO A 284 9.92 13.48 -5.59
CA PRO A 284 9.40 14.41 -6.59
C PRO A 284 9.41 13.82 -8.00
N GLU A 285 10.49 13.14 -8.41
CA GLU A 285 10.55 12.53 -9.74
C GLU A 285 9.50 11.45 -9.94
N MET A 286 9.29 10.61 -8.92
CA MET A 286 8.24 9.61 -8.92
C MET A 286 6.88 10.29 -9.10
N SER A 287 6.59 11.36 -8.37
CA SER A 287 5.34 12.12 -8.52
C SER A 287 5.12 12.59 -9.96
N ARG A 288 6.17 13.08 -10.64
CA ARG A 288 6.10 13.46 -12.05
C ARG A 288 5.82 12.25 -12.94
N HIS A 289 6.51 11.15 -12.70
CA HIS A 289 6.42 9.95 -13.53
C HIS A 289 5.05 9.24 -13.43
N ILE A 290 4.48 9.11 -12.23
CA ILE A 290 3.20 8.42 -12.02
C ILE A 290 1.98 9.36 -12.01
N GLY A 291 2.18 10.67 -12.16
CA GLY A 291 1.09 11.65 -12.18
C GLY A 291 0.27 11.73 -10.88
N SER A 292 0.86 11.40 -9.73
CA SER A 292 0.18 11.35 -8.42
C SER A 292 0.83 12.29 -7.41
N TYR A 293 0.04 12.82 -6.47
CA TYR A 293 0.56 13.66 -5.38
C TYR A 293 1.14 12.83 -4.22
N VAL A 294 0.83 11.53 -4.15
CA VAL A 294 1.25 10.64 -3.05
C VAL A 294 2.74 10.71 -2.75
N PRO A 295 3.67 10.69 -3.73
CA PRO A 295 5.11 10.76 -3.43
C PRO A 295 5.53 12.09 -2.78
N LEU A 296 4.85 13.20 -3.10
CA LEU A 296 5.10 14.50 -2.46
C LEU A 296 4.58 14.53 -1.02
N THR A 297 3.41 13.94 -0.76
CA THR A 297 2.93 13.73 0.61
C THR A 297 3.92 12.88 1.40
N ALA A 298 4.38 11.76 0.84
CA ALA A 298 5.36 10.89 1.48
C ALA A 298 6.68 11.64 1.78
N LYS A 299 7.15 12.49 0.86
CA LYS A 299 8.33 13.35 1.07
C LYS A 299 8.14 14.25 2.29
N ALA A 300 7.00 14.95 2.38
CA ALA A 300 6.74 15.85 3.49
C ALA A 300 6.68 15.11 4.84
N VAL A 301 6.09 13.91 4.88
CA VAL A 301 6.05 13.05 6.06
C VAL A 301 7.45 12.63 6.49
N LEU A 302 8.26 12.14 5.54
CA LEU A 302 9.61 11.67 5.80
C LEU A 302 10.54 12.80 6.26
N GLU A 303 10.46 13.99 5.66
CA GLU A 303 11.26 15.14 6.09
C GLU A 303 10.89 15.62 7.49
N LYS A 304 9.59 15.65 7.82
CA LYS A 304 9.13 15.93 9.19
C LYS A 304 9.67 14.89 10.18
N PHE A 305 9.61 13.60 9.82
CA PHE A 305 10.12 12.50 10.64
C PHE A 305 11.64 12.60 10.86
N TRP A 306 12.43 12.86 9.81
CA TRP A 306 13.88 13.02 9.94
C TRP A 306 14.28 14.22 10.80
N ALA A 307 13.46 15.28 10.81
CA ALA A 307 13.69 16.49 11.60
C ALA A 307 13.26 16.34 13.07
N SER A 308 12.34 15.41 13.39
CA SER A 308 11.85 15.25 14.77
C SER A 308 12.82 14.51 15.69
N GLY A 309 13.81 13.79 15.13
CA GLY A 309 14.72 12.94 15.91
C GLY A 309 14.12 11.59 16.30
N GLU A 310 12.87 11.34 15.94
CA GLU A 310 12.22 10.04 16.13
C GLU A 310 12.82 8.97 15.22
N THR A 311 12.75 7.71 15.64
CA THR A 311 13.30 6.58 14.87
C THR A 311 12.29 5.45 14.67
N ARG A 312 11.12 5.53 15.29
CA ARG A 312 10.11 4.47 15.28
C ARG A 312 9.17 4.59 14.07
N TRP A 313 8.75 3.45 13.53
CA TRP A 313 7.85 3.39 12.37
C TRP A 313 6.55 4.16 12.59
N ASP A 314 5.89 3.94 13.73
CA ASP A 314 4.60 4.58 14.05
C ASP A 314 4.75 6.08 14.38
N ALA A 315 5.97 6.55 14.68
CA ALA A 315 6.27 7.98 14.80
C ALA A 315 6.46 8.65 13.43
N CYS A 316 6.95 7.93 12.43
CA CYS A 316 6.98 8.39 11.04
C CYS A 316 5.56 8.50 10.47
N PHE A 317 4.72 7.50 10.70
CA PHE A 317 3.32 7.48 10.27
C PHE A 317 2.41 7.76 11.47
N ASP A 318 2.46 9.00 11.97
CA ASP A 318 1.70 9.50 13.13
C ASP A 318 0.18 9.48 12.94
N LYS A 319 -0.27 9.40 11.69
CA LYS A 319 -1.65 9.20 11.27
C LYS A 319 -1.71 8.33 10.01
N PRO A 320 -2.89 7.93 9.57
CA PRO A 320 -3.05 7.12 8.37
C PRO A 320 -2.71 7.88 7.09
N TYR A 321 -1.71 7.39 6.35
CA TYR A 321 -1.36 7.86 5.01
C TYR A 321 -1.62 6.75 4.00
N THR A 322 -2.09 7.09 2.79
CA THR A 322 -2.28 6.12 1.71
C THR A 322 -1.07 6.13 0.78
N VAL A 323 0.01 5.45 1.16
CA VAL A 323 1.20 5.32 0.32
C VAL A 323 1.05 4.09 -0.57
N VAL A 324 0.38 4.27 -1.70
CA VAL A 324 0.14 3.21 -2.68
C VAL A 324 0.52 3.68 -4.08
N THR A 325 1.09 2.78 -4.86
CA THR A 325 1.33 3.05 -6.29
C THR A 325 0.01 3.21 -7.02
N GLN A 326 0.00 4.01 -8.09
CA GLN A 326 -1.16 4.18 -8.95
C GLN A 326 -1.65 2.82 -9.49
N ILE A 327 -2.92 2.52 -9.22
CA ILE A 327 -3.60 1.35 -9.75
C ILE A 327 -4.49 1.82 -10.90
N ALA A 328 -4.30 1.26 -12.09
CA ALA A 328 -5.21 1.46 -13.22
C ALA A 328 -6.21 0.29 -13.24
N VAL A 329 -7.49 0.57 -13.40
CA VAL A 329 -8.57 -0.43 -13.38
C VAL A 329 -9.34 -0.35 -14.69
N ASP A 330 -9.50 -1.49 -15.37
CA ASP A 330 -10.44 -1.61 -16.46
C ASP A 330 -11.86 -1.78 -15.89
N LEU A 331 -12.74 -0.83 -16.19
CA LEU A 331 -14.14 -0.78 -15.73
C LEU A 331 -15.14 -1.10 -16.84
N SER A 332 -14.68 -1.53 -18.03
CA SER A 332 -15.52 -1.79 -19.20
C SER A 332 -16.66 -2.80 -18.96
N ARG A 333 -16.52 -3.65 -17.94
CA ARG A 333 -17.48 -4.71 -17.58
C ARG A 333 -18.52 -4.31 -16.53
N LEU A 334 -18.51 -3.08 -16.01
CA LEU A 334 -19.47 -2.64 -14.98
C LEU A 334 -20.90 -2.42 -15.49
N ASN A 335 -21.08 -2.30 -16.81
CA ASN A 335 -22.36 -1.99 -17.46
C ASN A 335 -22.96 -3.18 -18.23
N GLN A 336 -22.46 -4.40 -18.00
CA GLN A 336 -23.02 -5.64 -18.56
C GLN A 336 -23.89 -6.33 -17.51
#